data_AF-A0A936IZ72-F1
#
_entry.id   AF-A0A936IZ72-F1
#
_cell.length_a   1.000
_cell.length_b   1.000
_cell.length_c   1.000
_cell.angle_alpha   90.00
_cell.angle_beta   90.00
_cell.angle_gamma   90.00
#
_symmetry.space_group_name_H-M   'P 1'
#
loop_
_entity.id
_entity.type
_entity.pdbx_description
1 polymer ?
#
loop_
_entity_poly.entity_id
_entity_poly.type
_entity_poly.pdbx_seq_one_letter_code
_entity_poly.pdbx_strand_id
1 'polypeptide(L)'
;METAENLKTLAEMPIGGRLVVRSRKDWRFASIACISEGTVTISVASASGRTYRIRRNTDTEIVVEGLIPLLLADESDHWLDNFSVYDSRW
;
A
#
# COMPACT_ATOMS: atom_id res chain seq x y z
N MET A 1 -24.39 -2.85 -11.40
CA MET A 1 -23.62 -4.07 -11.09
C MET A 1 -22.89 -3.75 -9.81
N GLU A 2 -23.42 -4.21 -8.68
CA GLU A 2 -22.85 -3.97 -7.35
C GLU A 2 -21.52 -4.71 -7.26
N THR A 3 -20.40 -4.00 -7.36
CA THR A 3 -19.10 -4.57 -7.06
C THR A 3 -19.07 -4.72 -5.55
N ALA A 4 -19.21 -5.94 -5.04
CA ALA A 4 -18.98 -6.21 -3.63
C ALA A 4 -17.55 -5.74 -3.30
N GLU A 5 -17.42 -4.61 -2.62
CA GLU A 5 -16.17 -4.15 -2.08
C GLU A 5 -15.71 -5.22 -1.09
N ASN A 6 -14.77 -6.07 -1.52
CA ASN A 6 -14.06 -6.98 -0.63
C ASN A 6 -13.16 -6.13 0.27
N LEU A 7 -13.78 -5.47 1.25
CA LEU A 7 -13.09 -4.83 2.36
C LEU A 7 -12.26 -5.93 3.02
N LYS A 8 -10.95 -5.82 2.84
CA LYS A 8 -9.95 -6.62 3.53
C LYS A 8 -9.21 -5.73 4.50
N THR A 9 -8.58 -6.32 5.50
CA THR A 9 -7.74 -5.60 6.44
C THR A 9 -6.26 -5.92 6.17
N LEU A 10 -5.36 -5.07 6.67
CA LEU A 10 -3.93 -5.32 6.58
C LEU A 10 -3.50 -6.62 7.30
N ALA A 11 -4.24 -7.08 8.30
CA ALA A 11 -3.97 -8.35 9.00
C ALA A 11 -4.13 -9.58 8.10
N GLU A 12 -4.98 -9.49 7.07
CA GLU A 12 -5.26 -10.60 6.15
C GLU A 12 -4.23 -10.71 5.01
N MET A 13 -3.32 -9.74 4.92
CA MET A 13 -2.24 -9.75 3.94
C MET A 13 -1.09 -10.65 4.41
N PRO A 14 -0.48 -11.46 3.51
CA PRO A 14 0.70 -12.23 3.87
C PRO A 14 1.91 -11.32 4.08
N ILE A 15 2.85 -11.72 4.93
CA ILE A 15 4.19 -11.10 4.98
C ILE A 15 4.84 -11.25 3.60
N GLY A 16 5.43 -10.16 3.10
CA GLY A 16 5.92 -10.04 1.72
C GLY A 16 4.83 -9.70 0.69
N GLY A 17 3.56 -9.74 1.08
CA GLY A 17 2.43 -9.33 0.25
C GLY A 17 2.60 -7.89 -0.22
N ARG A 18 2.29 -7.65 -1.50
CA ARG A 18 2.44 -6.33 -2.13
C ARG A 18 1.13 -5.57 -2.08
N LEU A 19 1.25 -4.26 -1.88
CA LEU A 19 0.14 -3.33 -1.92
C LEU A 19 0.62 -1.98 -2.47
N VAL A 20 -0.33 -1.15 -2.87
CA VAL A 20 -0.11 0.23 -3.27
C VAL A 20 -0.45 1.14 -2.10
N VAL A 21 0.41 2.11 -1.82
CA VAL A 21 0.23 3.07 -0.73
C VAL A 21 0.42 4.49 -1.22
N ARG A 22 -0.33 5.44 -0.64
CA ARG A 22 -0.10 6.86 -0.88
C ARG A 22 1.08 7.36 -0.06
N SER A 23 2.07 7.92 -0.75
CA SER A 23 3.13 8.71 -0.13
C SER A 23 2.71 10.18 -0.07
N ARG A 24 3.59 11.12 0.26
CA ARG A 24 3.22 12.56 0.27
C ARG A 24 3.00 13.17 -1.11
N LYS A 25 3.55 12.59 -2.17
CA LYS A 25 3.55 13.20 -3.53
C LYS A 25 3.02 12.29 -4.62
N ASP A 26 3.03 10.99 -4.39
CA ASP A 26 2.85 9.94 -5.38
C ASP A 26 2.35 8.66 -4.71
N TRP A 27 1.84 7.75 -5.53
CA TRP A 27 1.47 6.40 -5.14
C TRP A 27 2.63 5.44 -5.40
N ARG A 28 2.83 4.45 -4.51
CA ARG A 28 3.99 3.55 -4.58
C ARG A 28 3.65 2.12 -4.25
N PHE A 29 4.38 1.19 -4.87
CA PHE A 29 4.42 -0.18 -4.37
C PHE A 29 5.11 -0.23 -3.01
N ALA A 30 4.55 -1.07 -2.16
CA ALA A 30 5.05 -1.40 -0.86
C ALA A 30 4.88 -2.90 -0.58
N SER A 31 5.48 -3.36 0.50
CA SER A 31 5.29 -4.74 0.97
C SER A 31 5.04 -4.80 2.46
N ILE A 32 4.26 -5.80 2.89
CA ILE A 32 4.11 -6.14 4.30
C ILE A 32 5.44 -6.68 4.81
N ALA A 33 6.10 -5.93 5.70
CA ALA A 33 7.40 -6.30 6.25
C ALA A 33 7.24 -7.21 7.47
N CYS A 34 6.25 -6.93 8.31
CA CYS A 34 6.00 -7.64 9.56
C CYS A 34 4.56 -7.36 10.02
N ILE A 35 3.95 -8.35 10.64
CA ILE A 35 2.67 -8.24 11.36
C ILE A 35 2.97 -8.61 12.82
N SER A 36 2.58 -7.74 13.73
CA SER A 36 2.68 -7.92 15.18
C SER A 36 1.31 -7.64 15.81
N GLU A 37 1.17 -7.91 17.10
CA GLU A 37 -0.07 -7.67 17.81
C GLU A 37 -0.51 -6.19 17.69
N GLY A 38 -1.63 -5.96 17.01
CA GLY A 38 -2.20 -4.63 16.77
C GLY A 38 -1.44 -3.73 15.80
N THR A 39 -0.39 -4.20 15.12
CA THR A 39 0.36 -3.35 14.18
C THR A 39 0.93 -4.12 12.99
N VAL A 40 0.78 -3.52 11.81
CA VAL A 40 1.40 -3.95 10.55
C VAL A 40 2.46 -2.94 10.15
N THR A 41 3.66 -3.43 9.91
CA THR A 41 4.78 -2.64 9.38
C THR A 41 4.87 -2.85 7.87
N ILE A 42 4.83 -1.76 7.11
CA ILE A 42 4.87 -1.76 5.65
C ILE A 42 6.19 -1.11 5.21
N SER A 43 6.94 -1.79 4.35
CA SER A 43 8.15 -1.25 3.71
C SER A 43 7.79 -0.59 2.39
N VAL A 44 8.17 0.66 2.21
CA VAL A 44 7.89 1.46 1.02
C VAL A 44 9.21 1.86 0.36
N ALA A 45 9.37 1.54 -0.92
CA ALA A 45 10.51 2.00 -1.70
C ALA A 45 10.34 3.48 -2.04
N SER A 46 11.36 4.30 -1.85
CA SER A 46 11.39 5.69 -2.32
C SER A 46 12.03 5.79 -3.70
N ALA A 47 11.65 6.80 -4.47
CA ALA A 47 12.28 7.11 -5.75
C ALA A 47 13.80 7.34 -5.66
N SER A 48 14.30 7.74 -4.49
CA SER A 48 15.73 7.94 -4.23
C SER A 48 16.52 6.66 -3.91
N GLY A 49 15.94 5.48 -4.12
CA GLY A 49 16.56 4.18 -3.84
C GLY A 49 16.63 3.81 -2.36
N ARG A 50 16.04 4.62 -1.47
CA ARG A 50 15.93 4.31 -0.03
C ARG A 50 14.64 3.55 0.24
N THR A 51 14.58 2.89 1.40
CA THR A 51 13.34 2.30 1.90
C THR A 51 12.98 2.97 3.21
N TYR A 52 11.72 3.32 3.39
CA TYR A 52 11.18 3.74 4.68
C TYR A 52 10.06 2.80 5.10
N ARG A 53 9.71 2.85 6.39
CA ARG A 53 8.66 2.02 6.95
C ARG A 53 7.53 2.89 7.48
N ILE A 54 6.31 2.47 7.22
CA ILE A 54 5.12 3.02 7.85
C ILE A 54 4.47 1.96 8.71
N ARG A 55 3.84 2.38 9.80
CA ARG A 55 3.08 1.50 10.70
C ARG A 55 1.60 1.83 10.58
N ARG A 56 0.78 0.79 10.55
CA ARG A 56 -0.68 0.87 10.52
C ARG A 56 -1.25 -0.14 11.49
N ASN A 57 -2.49 0.06 11.90
CA ASN A 57 -3.17 -0.91 12.75
C ASN A 57 -3.55 -2.14 11.91
N THR A 58 -3.69 -3.30 12.54
CA THR A 58 -4.06 -4.55 11.89
C THR A 58 -5.44 -4.51 11.25
N ASP A 59 -6.35 -3.74 11.83
CA ASP A 59 -7.71 -3.51 11.35
C ASP A 59 -7.80 -2.48 10.21
N THR A 60 -6.69 -1.85 9.82
CA THR A 60 -6.70 -0.85 8.76
C THR A 60 -7.16 -1.48 7.46
N GLU A 61 -8.20 -0.90 6.88
CA GLU A 61 -8.85 -1.38 5.66
C GLU A 61 -7.97 -1.17 4.44
N ILE A 62 -8.10 -2.11 3.52
CA ILE A 62 -7.55 -2.07 2.17
C ILE A 62 -8.67 -2.34 1.17
N VAL A 63 -8.58 -1.69 0.02
CA VAL A 63 -9.43 -1.95 -1.13
C VAL A 63 -8.66 -2.83 -2.10
N VAL A 64 -9.34 -3.77 -2.75
CA VAL A 64 -8.73 -4.60 -3.79
C VAL A 64 -9.33 -4.22 -5.15
N GLU A 65 -8.56 -3.51 -5.96
CA GLU A 65 -8.92 -3.21 -7.35
C GLU A 65 -8.32 -4.27 -8.28
N GLY A 66 -9.16 -5.17 -8.76
CA GLY A 66 -8.72 -6.32 -9.54
C GLY A 66 -7.84 -7.26 -8.71
N LEU A 67 -6.53 -7.19 -8.92
CA LEU A 67 -5.52 -7.99 -8.20
C LEU A 67 -4.57 -7.12 -7.35
N ILE A 68 -4.83 -5.82 -7.26
CA ILE A 68 -3.94 -4.85 -6.63
C ILE A 68 -4.57 -4.41 -5.30
N PRO A 69 -3.99 -4.79 -4.16
CA PRO A 69 -4.40 -4.27 -2.86
C PRO A 69 -3.94 -2.82 -2.72
N LEU A 70 -4.82 -1.95 -2.24
CA LEU A 70 -4.58 -0.53 -2.02
C LEU A 70 -4.85 -0.18 -0.56
N LEU A 71 -3.88 0.49 0.05
CA LEU A 71 -4.10 1.12 1.34
C LEU A 71 -4.87 2.43 1.10
N LEU A 72 -6.06 2.53 1.68
CA LEU A 72 -6.88 3.73 1.60
C LEU A 72 -6.12 4.96 2.09
N ALA A 73 -6.30 6.06 1.39
CA ALA A 73 -5.73 7.36 1.70
C ALA A 73 -6.83 8.43 1.58
N ASP A 74 -6.72 9.49 2.37
CA ASP A 74 -7.70 10.59 2.38
C ASP A 74 -7.65 11.45 1.10
N GLU A 75 -6.63 11.27 0.26
CA GLU A 75 -6.44 12.04 -0.97
C GLU A 75 -7.31 11.52 -2.11
N SER A 76 -7.87 12.46 -2.90
CA SER A 76 -8.82 12.16 -3.97
C SER A 76 -8.17 11.80 -5.32
N ASP A 77 -6.84 11.67 -5.38
CA ASP A 77 -6.14 11.31 -6.62
C ASP A 77 -6.15 9.79 -6.85
N HIS A 78 -6.47 9.37 -8.06
CA HIS A 78 -6.49 7.95 -8.40
C HIS A 78 -5.05 7.41 -8.49
N TRP A 79 -4.81 6.22 -7.95
CA TRP A 79 -3.45 5.70 -7.81
C TRP A 79 -2.71 5.49 -9.13
N LEU A 80 -3.44 5.14 -10.19
CA LEU A 80 -2.91 4.99 -11.55
C LEU A 80 -2.40 6.32 -12.13
N ASP A 81 -3.09 7.43 -11.86
CA ASP A 81 -2.79 8.72 -12.47
C ASP A 81 -1.54 9.38 -11.90
N ASN A 82 -1.20 9.04 -10.65
CA ASN A 82 -0.06 9.59 -9.91
C ASN A 82 0.82 8.47 -9.33
N PHE A 83 0.99 7.38 -10.09
CA PHE A 83 1.88 6.30 -9.70
C PHE A 83 3.34 6.70 -9.90
N SER A 84 4.18 6.46 -8.89
CA SER A 84 5.61 6.75 -8.98
C SER A 84 6.24 5.89 -10.06
N VAL A 85 6.84 6.53 -11.06
CA VAL A 85 7.71 5.83 -12.00
C VAL A 85 9.02 5.52 -11.30
N TYR A 86 9.45 4.26 -11.40
CA TYR A 86 10.77 3.88 -10.90
C TYR A 86 11.84 4.74 -11.61
N ASP A 87 12.70 5.42 -10.84
CA ASP A 87 13.80 6.18 -11.43
C ASP A 87 14.81 5.19 -12.02
N SER A 88 14.80 5.05 -13.35
CA SER A 88 15.64 4.11 -14.08
C SER A 88 17.12 4.57 -14.19
N ARG A 89 17.54 5.58 -13.44
CA ARG A 89 18.93 6.11 -13.46
C ARG A 89 19.92 5.30 -12.59
N TRP A 90 19.59 4.04 -12.30
CA TRP A 90 20.44 3.09 -11.59
C TRP A 90 20.52 1.78 -12.37
#